data_AF-A0A7W9G4A2-F1
#
_entry.id   AF-A0A7W9G4A2-F1
#
_cell.length_a   1.000
_cell.length_b   1.000
_cell.length_c   1.000
_cell.angle_alpha   90.00
_cell.angle_beta   90.00
_cell.angle_gamma   90.00
#
_symmetry.space_group_name_H-M   'P 1'
#
loop_
_entity.id
_entity.type
_entity.pdbx_description
1 polymer ?
#
loop_
_entity_poly.entity_id
_entity_poly.type
_entity_poly.pdbx_seq_one_letter_code
_entity_poly.pdbx_strand_id
1 'polypeptide(L)'
;MRRLAAVLLMFALGGCGADDVPVPEAIASPPPVEQVPHKGASLSCGQTRVGLPAMPEGLTRAGSFGRLGSLTRPLEVKGVIWRREDEQMYVGVVCGARSADEFVTLVARSSLTAYKGMPALRWNTRTGVRNFMWLERPGTAVYIAATPGLADLIRDVAAGVALDPAQD
;
A
#
# COMPACT_ATOMS: atom_id res chain seq x y z
N MET A 1 28.14 -4.60 -67.39
CA MET A 1 27.57 -3.35 -67.91
C MET A 1 27.15 -2.49 -66.72
N ARG A 2 27.64 -1.23 -66.66
CA ARG A 2 27.02 0.03 -66.21
C ARG A 2 26.06 0.03 -64.99
N ARG A 3 26.05 1.00 -64.06
CA ARG A 3 26.85 2.20 -63.75
C ARG A 3 26.38 2.71 -62.37
N LEU A 4 27.33 3.35 -61.68
CA LEU A 4 27.23 4.24 -60.51
C LEU A 4 26.06 5.25 -60.53
N ALA A 5 25.54 5.57 -59.34
CA ALA A 5 25.16 6.93 -58.99
C ALA A 5 25.48 7.19 -57.51
N ALA A 6 26.64 7.80 -57.29
CA ALA A 6 27.00 8.44 -56.04
C ALA A 6 26.33 9.82 -55.99
N VAL A 7 25.76 10.19 -54.85
CA VAL A 7 25.43 11.58 -54.54
C VAL A 7 26.40 12.04 -53.47
N LEU A 8 27.38 12.80 -53.94
CA LEU A 8 28.25 13.66 -53.16
C LEU A 8 27.43 14.84 -52.61
N LEU A 9 27.58 15.12 -51.32
CA LEU A 9 27.32 16.44 -50.76
C LEU A 9 28.51 16.77 -49.85
N MET A 10 29.40 17.61 -50.38
CA MET A 10 30.39 18.36 -49.60
C MET A 10 29.75 19.65 -49.10
N PHE A 11 29.98 20.01 -47.85
CA PHE A 11 30.09 21.36 -47.29
C PHE A 11 30.49 21.16 -45.81
N ALA A 12 31.39 21.87 -45.15
CA ALA A 12 32.57 22.67 -45.44
C ALA A 12 33.22 22.88 -44.06
N LEU A 13 34.54 23.10 -44.02
CA LEU A 13 35.31 23.30 -42.79
C LEU A 13 34.91 24.57 -42.02
N GLY A 14 35.11 24.54 -40.70
CA GLY A 14 35.50 25.73 -39.94
C GLY A 14 34.77 25.89 -38.61
N GLY A 15 35.51 25.91 -37.50
CA GLY A 15 35.02 26.41 -36.22
C GLY A 15 35.59 25.69 -35.01
N CYS A 16 36.77 26.12 -34.56
CA CYS A 16 37.24 25.86 -33.20
C CYS A 16 36.38 26.71 -32.26
N GLY A 17 35.58 26.07 -31.42
CA GLY A 17 34.76 26.71 -30.39
C GLY A 17 34.72 25.79 -29.20
N ALA A 18 35.55 26.09 -28.20
CA ALA A 18 35.39 25.54 -26.87
C ALA A 18 34.13 26.19 -26.30
N ASP A 19 33.02 25.45 -26.30
CA ASP A 19 31.82 25.81 -25.57
C ASP A 19 31.54 24.73 -24.53
N ASP A 20 31.48 25.21 -23.30
CA ASP A 20 31.23 24.50 -22.06
C ASP A 20 30.21 23.36 -22.20
N VAL A 21 30.65 22.15 -21.84
CA VAL A 21 29.72 21.07 -21.50
C VAL A 21 28.95 21.53 -20.25
N PRO A 22 27.62 21.70 -20.31
CA PRO A 22 26.85 21.95 -19.11
C PRO A 22 26.93 20.68 -18.26
N VAL A 23 27.65 20.78 -17.15
CA VAL A 23 27.58 19.82 -16.05
C VAL A 23 26.09 19.63 -15.73
N PRO A 24 25.57 18.39 -15.71
CA PRO A 24 24.20 18.16 -15.28
C PRO A 24 24.06 18.70 -13.86
N GLU A 25 23.27 19.77 -13.70
CA GLU A 25 22.84 20.23 -12.38
C GLU A 25 22.27 19.03 -11.65
N ALA A 26 22.92 18.67 -10.54
CA ALA A 26 22.39 17.75 -9.58
C ALA A 26 21.04 18.33 -9.14
N ILE A 27 19.95 17.75 -9.66
CA ILE A 27 18.61 18.01 -9.16
C ILE A 27 18.68 17.62 -7.69
N ALA A 28 18.74 18.64 -6.83
CA ALA A 28 18.65 18.47 -5.41
C ALA A 28 17.41 17.63 -5.16
N SER A 29 17.62 16.40 -4.68
CA SER A 29 16.51 15.56 -4.26
C SER A 29 15.67 16.40 -3.30
N PRO A 30 14.34 16.49 -3.50
CA PRO A 30 13.49 17.20 -2.55
C PRO A 30 13.81 16.64 -1.16
N PRO A 31 13.90 17.51 -0.13
CA PRO A 31 14.19 17.04 1.22
C PRO A 31 13.22 15.90 1.55
N PRO A 32 13.68 14.82 2.21
CA PRO A 32 12.80 13.77 2.68
C PRO A 32 11.63 14.45 3.37
N VAL A 33 10.41 14.24 2.85
CA VAL A 33 9.21 14.76 3.49
C VAL A 33 9.27 14.24 4.91
N GLU A 34 9.50 15.15 5.84
CA GLU A 34 9.58 14.87 7.26
C GLU A 34 8.22 14.27 7.61
N GLN A 35 8.18 12.95 7.76
CA GLN A 35 6.97 12.25 8.16
C GLN A 35 6.70 12.72 9.58
N VAL A 36 5.85 13.74 9.70
CA VAL A 36 5.34 14.20 10.98
C VAL A 36 4.85 12.95 11.70
N PRO A 37 5.42 12.59 12.87
CA PRO A 37 5.02 11.40 13.58
C PRO A 37 3.65 11.67 14.19
N HIS A 38 2.61 11.58 13.37
CA HIS A 38 1.26 11.49 13.86
C HIS A 38 1.18 10.14 14.57
N LYS A 39 1.01 10.16 15.91
CA LYS A 39 0.90 9.00 16.79
C LYS A 39 -0.28 8.10 16.38
N GLY A 40 -0.11 7.36 15.29
CA GLY A 40 -0.96 6.25 14.93
C GLY A 40 -0.73 5.10 15.89
N ALA A 41 -1.76 4.29 16.11
CA ALA A 41 -1.58 3.03 16.81
C ALA A 41 -0.71 2.09 15.97
N SER A 42 0.02 1.19 16.61
CA SER A 42 0.72 0.11 15.91
C SER A 42 0.15 -1.25 16.29
N LEU A 43 0.19 -2.18 15.34
CA LEU A 43 -0.23 -3.57 15.49
C LEU A 43 0.92 -4.49 15.08
N SER A 44 0.96 -5.73 15.57
CA SER A 44 2.09 -6.61 15.28
C SER A 44 1.73 -8.08 15.08
N CYS A 45 2.47 -8.73 14.19
CA CYS A 45 2.53 -10.18 14.02
C CYS A 45 3.96 -10.65 14.31
N GLY A 46 4.16 -11.23 15.51
CA GLY A 46 5.51 -11.53 15.99
C GLY A 46 6.38 -10.29 16.04
N GLN A 47 7.51 -10.32 15.33
CA GLN A 47 8.45 -9.20 15.21
C GLN A 47 8.05 -8.17 14.15
N THR A 48 7.07 -8.46 13.29
CA THR A 48 6.60 -7.49 12.29
C THR A 48 5.64 -6.52 12.93
N ARG A 49 5.92 -5.22 12.82
CA ARG A 49 5.03 -4.15 13.29
C ARG A 49 4.51 -3.35 12.11
N VAL A 50 3.20 -3.07 12.16
CA VAL A 50 2.44 -2.29 11.20
C VAL A 50 2.00 -1.01 11.90
N GLY A 51 2.50 0.12 11.42
CA GLY A 51 2.03 1.44 11.80
C GLY A 51 0.72 1.75 11.09
N LEU A 52 -0.29 2.14 11.88
CA LEU A 52 -1.53 2.66 11.33
C LEU A 52 -1.39 4.18 11.14
N PRO A 53 -2.05 4.78 10.15
CA PRO A 53 -2.08 6.23 10.05
C PRO A 53 -2.87 6.84 11.22
N ALA A 54 -2.76 8.16 11.37
CA ALA A 54 -3.78 8.90 12.09
C ALA A 54 -5.14 8.62 11.43
N MET A 55 -6.14 8.30 12.24
CA MET A 55 -7.48 8.07 11.71
C MET A 55 -8.09 9.40 11.27
N PRO A 56 -8.89 9.40 10.18
CA PRO A 56 -9.61 10.60 9.74
C PRO A 56 -10.41 11.24 10.88
N GLU A 57 -10.55 12.57 10.84
CA GLU A 57 -11.19 13.34 11.91
C GLU A 57 -12.58 12.83 12.26
N GLY A 58 -13.00 12.95 13.52
CA GLY A 58 -14.33 12.52 13.96
C GLY A 58 -14.52 11.00 14.09
N LEU A 59 -13.50 10.18 13.80
CA LEU A 59 -13.46 8.79 14.22
C LEU A 59 -12.88 8.68 15.64
N THR A 60 -13.58 7.97 16.51
CA THR A 60 -13.15 7.70 17.88
C THR A 60 -12.89 6.21 18.07
N ARG A 61 -11.90 5.87 18.88
CA ARG A 61 -11.58 4.46 19.15
C ARG A 61 -12.72 3.85 19.97
N ALA A 62 -13.35 2.80 19.45
CA ALA A 62 -14.51 2.16 20.04
C ALA A 62 -14.21 0.78 20.64
N GLY A 63 -13.09 0.15 20.26
CA GLY A 63 -12.72 -1.14 20.82
C GLY A 63 -11.63 -1.88 20.04
N SER A 64 -11.60 -3.19 20.21
CA SER A 64 -10.67 -4.10 19.55
C SER A 64 -11.35 -5.39 19.13
N PHE A 65 -10.76 -6.11 18.17
CA PHE A 65 -11.23 -7.43 17.75
C PHE A 65 -10.05 -8.40 17.58
N GLY A 66 -10.29 -9.66 17.92
CA GLY A 66 -9.29 -10.74 17.88
C GLY A 66 -9.61 -11.85 16.88
N ARG A 67 -10.66 -11.69 16.06
CA ARG A 67 -11.12 -12.70 15.10
C ARG A 67 -11.74 -12.07 13.87
N LEU A 68 -11.63 -12.74 12.73
CA LEU A 68 -12.36 -12.42 11.51
C LEU A 68 -13.17 -13.64 11.08
N GLY A 69 -14.49 -13.54 11.13
CA GLY A 69 -15.40 -14.66 10.80
C GLY A 69 -15.43 -15.02 9.31
N SER A 70 -14.85 -14.18 8.45
CA SER A 70 -14.72 -14.43 7.01
C SER A 70 -13.55 -15.35 6.65
N LEU A 71 -12.67 -15.65 7.61
CA LEU A 71 -11.51 -16.49 7.36
C LEU A 71 -11.92 -17.97 7.25
N THR A 72 -11.39 -18.65 6.24
CA THR A 72 -11.63 -20.09 5.99
C THR A 72 -10.91 -21.00 6.98
N ARG A 73 -9.92 -20.48 7.70
CA ARG A 73 -9.17 -21.15 8.76
C ARG A 73 -8.93 -20.20 9.93
N PRO A 74 -8.78 -20.71 11.17
CA PRO A 74 -8.45 -19.87 12.31
C PRO A 74 -7.04 -19.28 12.14
N LEU A 75 -6.94 -17.95 12.20
CA LEU A 75 -5.68 -17.21 12.28
C LEU A 75 -5.74 -16.21 13.43
N GLU A 76 -4.59 -15.87 13.97
CA GLU A 76 -4.47 -14.78 14.94
C GLU A 76 -4.78 -13.46 14.24
N VAL A 77 -5.63 -12.65 14.89
CA VAL A 77 -5.99 -11.32 14.42
C VAL A 77 -5.79 -10.35 15.56
N LYS A 78 -5.18 -9.21 15.26
CA LYS A 78 -5.15 -8.06 16.18
C LYS A 78 -5.73 -6.87 15.47
N GLY A 79 -6.81 -6.32 16.00
CA GLY A 79 -7.48 -5.21 15.35
C GLY A 79 -8.11 -4.22 16.30
N VAL A 80 -8.36 -3.03 15.76
CA VAL A 80 -8.94 -1.88 16.44
C VAL A 80 -10.19 -1.46 15.70
N ILE A 81 -11.21 -1.08 16.46
CA ILE A 81 -12.48 -0.56 15.94
C ILE A 81 -12.50 0.94 16.19
N TRP A 82 -12.81 1.68 15.13
CA TRP A 82 -13.07 3.10 15.14
C TRP A 82 -14.53 3.35 14.79
N ARG A 83 -15.14 4.38 15.37
CA ARG A 83 -16.56 4.67 15.21
C ARG A 83 -16.79 6.16 15.00
N ARG A 84 -17.76 6.46 14.14
CA ARG A 84 -18.42 7.75 14.01
C ARG A 84 -19.92 7.48 13.96
N GLU A 85 -20.67 7.97 14.95
CA GLU A 85 -22.10 7.69 15.08
C GLU A 85 -22.39 6.17 15.10
N ASP A 86 -23.16 5.68 14.13
CA ASP A 86 -23.50 4.26 13.94
C ASP A 86 -22.57 3.54 12.95
N GLU A 87 -21.65 4.27 12.34
CA GLU A 87 -20.70 3.74 11.36
C GLU A 87 -19.39 3.31 12.03
N GLN A 88 -18.86 2.17 11.57
CA GLN A 88 -17.66 1.55 12.12
C GLN A 88 -16.61 1.30 11.04
N MET A 89 -15.36 1.54 11.41
CA MET A 89 -14.19 1.16 10.66
C MET A 89 -13.35 0.18 11.48
N TYR A 90 -12.91 -0.90 10.84
CA TYR A 90 -12.11 -1.96 11.43
C TYR A 90 -10.75 -1.93 10.78
N VAL A 91 -9.68 -1.89 11.57
CA VAL A 91 -8.31 -1.94 11.06
C VAL A 91 -7.54 -2.96 11.87
N GLY A 92 -6.87 -3.89 11.21
CA GLY A 92 -6.21 -5.00 11.88
C GLY A 92 -5.08 -5.62 11.08
N VAL A 93 -4.36 -6.51 11.74
CA VAL A 93 -3.40 -7.43 11.12
C VAL A 93 -3.88 -8.86 11.31
N VAL A 94 -3.65 -9.69 10.30
CA VAL A 94 -3.91 -11.13 10.29
C VAL A 94 -2.58 -11.85 10.19
N CYS A 95 -2.26 -12.66 11.18
CA CYS A 95 -0.97 -13.30 11.31
C CYS A 95 -1.01 -14.74 10.81
N GLY A 96 0.05 -15.17 10.12
CA GLY A 96 0.27 -16.59 9.75
C GLY A 96 0.01 -16.95 8.29
N ALA A 97 -0.39 -16.00 7.43
CA ALA A 97 -0.46 -16.22 5.98
C ALA A 97 0.94 -16.11 5.35
N ARG A 98 1.62 -17.23 5.12
CA ARG A 98 3.06 -17.21 4.78
C ARG A 98 3.37 -17.05 3.29
N SER A 99 2.42 -17.36 2.42
CA SER A 99 2.58 -17.27 0.97
C SER A 99 1.39 -16.58 0.31
N ALA A 100 1.58 -16.15 -0.93
CA ALA A 100 0.49 -15.64 -1.76
C ALA A 100 -0.61 -16.69 -1.95
N ASP A 101 -0.24 -17.95 -2.22
CA ASP A 101 -1.19 -19.04 -2.44
C ASP A 101 -2.04 -19.32 -1.20
N GLU A 102 -1.41 -19.33 -0.02
CA GLU A 102 -2.17 -19.41 1.22
C GLU A 102 -3.10 -18.22 1.39
N PHE A 103 -2.59 -17.01 1.13
CA PHE A 103 -3.33 -15.77 1.31
C PHE A 103 -4.59 -15.72 0.44
N VAL A 104 -4.52 -16.06 -0.84
CA VAL A 104 -5.66 -15.94 -1.77
C VAL A 104 -6.82 -16.88 -1.43
N THR A 105 -6.57 -17.91 -0.63
CA THR A 105 -7.58 -18.88 -0.18
C THR A 105 -8.20 -18.55 1.18
N LEU A 106 -7.74 -17.48 1.85
CA LEU A 106 -8.19 -17.16 3.21
C LEU A 106 -9.65 -16.72 3.29
N VAL A 107 -10.22 -16.20 2.20
CA VAL A 107 -11.62 -15.74 2.18
C VAL A 107 -12.33 -16.38 1.01
N ALA A 108 -13.25 -17.31 1.29
CA ALA A 108 -13.88 -18.13 0.25
C ALA A 108 -14.71 -17.34 -0.78
N ARG A 109 -15.21 -16.15 -0.41
CA ARG A 109 -16.09 -15.32 -1.25
C ARG A 109 -15.49 -13.92 -1.44
N SER A 110 -14.25 -13.87 -1.89
CA SER A 110 -13.55 -12.62 -2.22
C SER A 110 -13.13 -12.56 -3.67
N SER A 111 -12.98 -11.34 -4.17
CA SER A 111 -12.27 -11.04 -5.41
C SER A 111 -10.79 -10.82 -5.12
N LEU A 112 -9.93 -11.49 -5.88
CA LEU A 112 -8.49 -11.26 -5.87
C LEU A 112 -8.14 -10.02 -6.70
N THR A 113 -7.29 -9.14 -6.16
CA THR A 113 -6.75 -7.93 -6.79
C THR A 113 -5.29 -7.76 -6.39
N ALA A 114 -4.64 -6.71 -6.87
CA ALA A 114 -3.35 -6.26 -6.39
C ALA A 114 -3.46 -4.92 -5.64
N TYR A 115 -2.58 -4.70 -4.67
CA TYR A 115 -2.38 -3.43 -3.96
C TYR A 115 -0.89 -3.21 -3.71
N LYS A 116 -0.33 -2.10 -4.22
CA LYS A 116 1.12 -1.81 -4.17
C LYS A 116 1.99 -3.01 -4.65
N GLY A 117 1.51 -3.73 -5.68
CA GLY A 117 2.17 -4.93 -6.21
C GLY A 117 1.94 -6.23 -5.42
N MET A 118 1.24 -6.17 -4.29
CA MET A 118 0.98 -7.32 -3.42
C MET A 118 -0.40 -7.92 -3.65
N PRO A 119 -0.59 -9.24 -3.44
CA PRO A 119 -1.91 -9.86 -3.47
C PRO A 119 -2.86 -9.23 -2.47
N ALA A 120 -4.09 -8.97 -2.89
CA ALA A 120 -5.13 -8.37 -2.06
C ALA A 120 -6.51 -9.00 -2.32
N LEU A 121 -7.32 -9.09 -1.28
CA LEU A 121 -8.67 -9.61 -1.29
C LEU A 121 -9.68 -8.49 -1.02
N ARG A 122 -10.77 -8.50 -1.78
CA ARG A 122 -11.92 -7.61 -1.59
C ARG A 122 -13.19 -8.42 -1.45
N TRP A 123 -14.01 -8.09 -0.46
CA TRP A 123 -15.33 -8.72 -0.32
C TRP A 123 -16.30 -7.81 0.44
N ASN A 124 -17.60 -8.07 0.27
CA ASN A 124 -18.66 -7.37 1.00
C ASN A 124 -19.43 -8.37 1.85
N THR A 125 -19.85 -7.94 3.04
CA THR A 125 -20.81 -8.71 3.85
C THR A 125 -22.23 -8.48 3.36
N ARG A 126 -23.19 -9.29 3.85
CA ARG A 126 -24.62 -9.08 3.60
C ARG A 126 -25.13 -7.73 4.13
N THR A 127 -24.49 -7.21 5.18
CA THR A 127 -24.82 -5.91 5.78
C THR A 127 -24.16 -4.73 5.06
N GLY A 128 -23.46 -4.97 3.95
CA GLY A 128 -22.83 -3.91 3.16
C GLY A 128 -21.47 -3.45 3.68
N VAL A 129 -20.91 -4.10 4.71
CA VAL A 129 -19.54 -3.82 5.17
C VAL A 129 -18.58 -4.17 4.04
N ARG A 130 -17.81 -3.18 3.60
CA ARG A 130 -16.76 -3.36 2.59
C ARG A 130 -15.48 -3.76 3.27
N ASN A 131 -14.86 -4.83 2.78
CA ASN A 131 -13.67 -5.41 3.36
C ASN A 131 -12.56 -5.43 2.33
N PHE A 132 -11.35 -5.15 2.81
CA PHE A 132 -10.14 -5.11 2.04
C PHE A 132 -9.01 -5.69 2.87
N MET A 133 -8.24 -6.60 2.29
CA MET A 133 -7.10 -7.20 2.97
C MET A 133 -5.97 -7.36 1.96
N TRP A 134 -4.73 -7.14 2.34
CA TRP A 134 -3.58 -7.43 1.47
C TRP A 134 -2.46 -8.11 2.25
N LEU A 135 -1.70 -8.93 1.54
CA LEU A 135 -0.51 -9.57 2.09
C LEU A 135 0.62 -8.54 2.08
N GLU A 136 0.96 -8.00 3.25
CA GLU A 136 2.04 -7.01 3.36
C GLU A 136 3.41 -7.66 3.23
N ARG A 137 3.58 -8.82 3.87
CA ARG A 137 4.77 -9.67 3.76
C ARG A 137 4.43 -11.09 4.21
N PRO A 138 5.30 -12.09 3.95
CA PRO A 138 5.12 -13.43 4.50
C PRO A 138 4.82 -13.41 6.00
N GLY A 139 3.67 -13.96 6.38
CA GLY A 139 3.21 -14.07 7.76
C GLY A 139 2.37 -12.90 8.28
N THR A 140 2.25 -11.78 7.54
CA THR A 140 1.49 -10.60 7.97
C THR A 140 0.64 -10.05 6.83
N ALA A 141 -0.69 -10.10 7.01
CA ALA A 141 -1.63 -9.39 6.16
C ALA A 141 -2.27 -8.23 6.92
N VAL A 142 -2.55 -7.13 6.23
CA VAL A 142 -3.29 -5.99 6.79
C VAL A 142 -4.73 -6.06 6.33
N TYR A 143 -5.65 -5.82 7.25
CA TYR A 143 -7.09 -5.86 7.05
C TYR A 143 -7.71 -4.50 7.38
N ILE A 144 -8.56 -4.00 6.48
CA ILE A 144 -9.38 -2.82 6.66
C ILE A 144 -10.81 -3.16 6.25
N ALA A 145 -11.79 -2.77 7.06
CA ALA A 145 -13.17 -2.81 6.66
C ALA A 145 -13.92 -1.57 7.15
N ALA A 146 -15.00 -1.23 6.46
CA ALA A 146 -15.85 -0.11 6.85
C ALA A 146 -17.31 -0.41 6.53
N THR A 147 -18.19 0.05 7.42
CA THR A 147 -19.63 0.17 7.14
C THR A 147 -19.87 1.17 5.99
N PRO A 148 -21.06 1.13 5.34
CA PRO A 148 -21.30 1.86 4.09
C PRO A 148 -20.97 3.35 4.13
N GLY A 149 -21.29 4.06 5.22
CA GLY A 149 -21.04 5.50 5.37
C GLY A 149 -19.57 5.88 5.53
N LEU A 150 -18.68 4.91 5.77
CA LEU A 150 -17.23 5.13 5.88
C LEU A 150 -16.44 4.39 4.78
N ALA A 151 -17.13 3.78 3.82
CA ALA A 151 -16.55 2.93 2.80
C ALA A 151 -15.46 3.61 1.95
N ASP A 152 -15.60 4.89 1.67
CA ASP A 152 -14.67 5.63 0.82
C ASP A 152 -13.35 5.93 1.55
N LEU A 153 -13.36 5.96 2.88
CA LEU A 153 -12.17 6.17 3.72
C LEU A 153 -11.21 4.97 3.73
N ILE A 154 -11.65 3.79 3.25
CA ILE A 154 -10.78 2.59 3.19
C ILE A 154 -9.50 2.89 2.40
N ARG A 155 -9.62 3.64 1.30
CA ARG A 155 -8.46 3.95 0.44
C ARG A 155 -7.46 4.84 1.16
N ASP A 156 -7.94 5.86 1.83
CA ASP A 156 -7.10 6.84 2.53
C ASP A 156 -6.39 6.20 3.71
N VAL A 157 -7.09 5.38 4.49
CA VAL A 157 -6.49 4.63 5.60
C VAL A 157 -5.49 3.60 5.07
N ALA A 158 -5.80 2.87 4.00
CA ALA A 158 -4.85 1.92 3.41
C ALA A 158 -3.58 2.62 2.93
N ALA A 159 -3.70 3.80 2.30
CA ALA A 159 -2.57 4.56 1.78
C ALA A 159 -1.59 4.97 2.89
N GLY A 160 -2.11 5.30 4.08
CA GLY A 160 -1.32 5.70 5.24
C GLY A 160 -0.80 4.55 6.12
N VAL A 161 -1.13 3.28 5.83
CA VAL A 161 -0.51 2.15 6.52
C VAL A 161 0.94 2.02 6.06
N ALA A 162 1.83 1.93 7.04
CA ALA A 162 3.26 1.73 6.84
C ALA A 162 3.75 0.58 7.70
N LEU A 163 4.78 -0.13 7.23
CA LEU A 163 5.59 -0.97 8.11
C LEU A 163 6.37 -0.03 9.03
N ASP A 164 6.38 -0.33 10.34
CA ASP A 164 7.32 0.34 11.23
C ASP A 164 8.71 -0.25 10.91
N PRO A 165 9.68 0.57 10.44
CA PRO A 165 11.05 0.11 10.30
C PRO A 165 11.65 -0.07 11.71
N ALA A 166 11.30 -1.18 12.36
CA ALA A 166 11.94 -1.56 13.61
C ALA A 166 13.36 -2.06 13.31
N GLN A 167 14.31 -1.14 13.51
CA GLN A 167 15.71 -1.29 13.89
C GLN A 167 16.28 -2.71 13.88
N ASP A 168 17.17 -2.97 12.90
CA ASP A 168 18.24 -3.97 13.02
C ASP A 168 19.28 -3.53 14.07
#